data_AF-B9TLF9-F1
#
_entry.id   AF-B9TLF9-F1
#
_cell.length_a   1.000
_cell.length_b   1.000
_cell.length_c   1.000
_cell.angle_alpha   90.00
_cell.angle_beta   90.00
_cell.angle_gamma   90.00
#
_symmetry.space_group_name_H-M   'P 1'
#
loop_
_entity.id
_entity.type
_entity.pdbx_description
1 polymer ?
#
loop_
_entity_poly.entity_id
_entity_poly.type
_entity_poly.pdbx_seq_one_letter_code
_entity_poly.pdbx_strand_id
1 'polypeptide(L)'
;MLFNLNPAMNEVLSTMIGNFQDGSVAGKVQFGPAWWFNDHKLGNLNQILAFGNHSVLGIFVGMVTDSRSFASYPRHDYFRRLVCRQLGEWVASGEYPEDYEALATIVRGICYENAKNYFKL
;
A
#
# COMPACT_ATOMS: atom_id res chain seq x y z
N MET A 1 5.58 11.39 -0.93
CA MET A 1 4.60 10.41 -1.46
C MET A 1 4.00 10.98 -2.73
N LEU A 2 3.88 10.17 -3.79
CA LEU A 2 3.32 10.54 -5.08
C LEU A 2 1.98 9.84 -5.27
N PHE A 3 1.01 10.54 -5.86
CA PHE A 3 -0.32 10.01 -6.17
C PHE A 3 -0.65 10.31 -7.64
N ASN A 4 -1.48 9.48 -8.25
CA ASN A 4 -2.06 9.75 -9.56
C ASN A 4 -3.58 9.60 -9.50
N LEU A 5 -4.28 10.33 -10.38
CA LEU A 5 -5.73 10.21 -10.56
C LEU A 5 -6.09 9.30 -11.73
N ASN A 6 -5.20 9.20 -12.73
CA ASN A 6 -5.36 8.32 -13.88
C ASN A 6 -4.62 7.00 -13.64
N PRO A 7 -5.33 5.87 -13.44
CA PRO A 7 -4.71 4.59 -13.08
C PRO A 7 -3.75 4.05 -14.15
N ALA A 8 -3.79 4.56 -15.39
CA ALA A 8 -2.77 4.26 -16.40
C ALA A 8 -1.35 4.69 -15.97
N MET A 9 -1.24 5.55 -14.97
CA MET A 9 0.04 6.04 -14.42
C MET A 9 0.54 5.20 -13.24
N ASN A 10 -0.16 4.13 -12.82
CA ASN A 10 0.25 3.32 -11.68
C ASN A 10 1.68 2.78 -11.84
N GLU A 11 1.99 2.13 -12.97
CA GLU A 11 3.32 1.56 -13.19
C GLU A 11 4.39 2.64 -13.38
N VAL A 12 4.00 3.77 -13.98
CA VAL A 12 4.89 4.93 -14.11
C VAL A 12 5.30 5.44 -12.73
N LEU A 13 4.35 5.67 -11.83
CA LEU A 13 4.66 6.16 -10.48
C LEU A 13 5.36 5.08 -9.65
N SER A 14 4.93 3.83 -9.75
CA SER A 14 5.49 2.71 -8.99
C SER A 14 6.97 2.47 -9.31
N THR A 15 7.37 2.66 -10.57
CA THR A 15 8.79 2.63 -10.97
C THR A 15 9.52 3.94 -10.65
N MET A 16 8.86 5.08 -10.83
CA MET A 16 9.45 6.41 -10.61
C MET A 16 10.03 6.59 -9.21
N ILE A 17 9.36 6.05 -8.17
CA ILE A 17 9.86 6.17 -6.80
C ILE A 17 11.22 5.49 -6.59
N GLY A 18 11.55 4.48 -7.40
CA GLY A 18 12.82 3.76 -7.33
C GLY A 18 14.02 4.64 -7.69
N ASN A 19 13.83 5.62 -8.58
CA ASN A 19 14.89 6.51 -9.06
C ASN A 19 15.47 7.43 -7.97
N PHE A 20 14.74 7.63 -6.86
CA PHE A 20 15.05 8.64 -5.85
C PHE A 20 15.15 8.08 -4.43
N GLN A 21 15.32 6.76 -4.30
CA GLN A 21 15.71 6.15 -3.03
C GLN A 21 17.20 6.42 -2.77
N ASP A 22 17.57 6.58 -1.50
CA ASP A 22 18.97 6.87 -1.09
C ASP A 22 19.45 6.01 0.10
N GLY A 23 18.66 5.05 0.54
CA GLY A 23 18.99 4.16 1.67
C GLY A 23 18.98 4.82 3.05
N SER A 24 18.69 6.13 3.16
CA SER A 24 18.68 6.83 4.46
C SER A 24 17.50 6.42 5.34
N VAL A 25 16.37 6.04 4.72
CA VAL A 25 15.15 5.55 5.37
C VAL A 25 14.48 4.50 4.49
N ALA A 26 13.72 3.59 5.09
CA ALA A 26 12.92 2.62 4.37
C ALA A 26 11.86 3.34 3.51
N GLY A 27 11.99 3.23 2.18
CA GLY A 27 11.02 3.77 1.22
C GLY A 27 10.84 5.28 1.34
N LYS A 28 11.93 6.04 1.23
CA LYS A 28 11.96 7.51 1.27
C LYS A 28 10.89 8.13 0.38
N VAL A 29 10.82 7.68 -0.87
CA VAL A 29 9.78 8.07 -1.83
C VAL A 29 8.76 6.95 -1.92
N GLN A 30 7.48 7.27 -1.76
CA GLN A 30 6.37 6.33 -1.73
C GLN A 30 5.40 6.61 -2.87
N PHE A 31 4.90 5.56 -3.53
CA PHE A 31 3.71 5.64 -4.37
C PHE A 31 2.50 5.39 -3.45
N GLY A 32 1.68 6.42 -3.26
CA GLY A 32 0.59 6.43 -2.29
C GLY A 32 -0.57 5.50 -2.63
N PRO A 33 -1.50 5.27 -1.69
CA PRO A 33 -2.68 4.45 -1.92
C PRO A 33 -3.55 5.00 -3.05
N ALA A 34 -4.42 4.14 -3.59
CA ALA A 34 -5.34 4.52 -4.65
C ALA A 34 -6.16 5.76 -4.26
N TRP A 35 -6.10 6.80 -5.10
CA TRP A 35 -6.59 8.13 -4.74
C TRP A 35 -7.92 8.49 -5.41
N TRP A 36 -8.81 9.11 -4.63
CA TRP A 36 -10.08 9.68 -5.05
C TRP A 36 -10.95 8.71 -5.85
N PHE A 37 -11.06 8.88 -7.17
CA PHE A 37 -11.86 8.00 -8.02
C PHE A 37 -11.32 6.56 -8.03
N ASN A 38 -10.05 6.36 -7.69
CA ASN A 38 -9.43 5.04 -7.62
C ASN A 38 -9.64 4.38 -6.24
N ASP A 39 -10.13 5.09 -5.22
CA ASP A 39 -10.38 4.54 -3.87
C ASP A 39 -11.66 3.70 -3.83
N HIS A 40 -11.60 2.58 -4.54
CA HIS A 40 -12.57 1.48 -4.58
C HIS A 40 -11.81 0.16 -4.79
N LYS A 41 -12.50 -0.98 -4.79
CA LYS A 41 -11.90 -2.32 -4.87
C LYS A 41 -10.83 -2.45 -5.94
N LEU A 42 -11.20 -2.23 -7.21
CA LEU A 42 -10.28 -2.45 -8.33
C LEU A 42 -9.10 -1.48 -8.34
N GLY A 43 -9.31 -0.20 -8.01
CA GLY A 43 -8.22 0.78 -7.98
C GLY A 43 -7.23 0.49 -6.85
N ASN A 44 -7.72 0.11 -5.67
CA ASN A 44 -6.87 -0.34 -4.57
C ASN A 44 -6.07 -1.60 -4.93
N LEU A 45 -6.71 -2.64 -5.49
CA LEU A 45 -6.00 -3.85 -5.90
C LEU A 45 -4.96 -3.56 -6.99
N ASN A 46 -5.32 -2.78 -8.01
CA ASN A 46 -4.38 -2.39 -9.07
C ASN A 46 -3.19 -1.58 -8.53
N GLN A 47 -3.41 -0.69 -7.55
CA GLN A 47 -2.34 0.07 -6.91
C GLN A 47 -1.43 -0.82 -6.06
N ILE A 48 -2.01 -1.75 -5.26
CA ILE A 48 -1.26 -2.71 -4.44
C ILE A 48 -0.40 -3.62 -5.32
N LEU A 49 -0.96 -4.13 -6.43
CA LEU A 49 -0.22 -4.95 -7.40
C LEU A 49 0.92 -4.16 -8.04
N ALA A 50 0.65 -2.96 -8.54
CA ALA A 50 1.68 -2.10 -9.12
C ALA A 50 2.81 -1.80 -8.10
N PHE A 51 2.47 -1.48 -6.85
CA PHE A 51 3.44 -1.25 -5.78
C PHE A 51 4.25 -2.52 -5.45
N GLY A 52 3.58 -3.67 -5.30
CA GLY A 52 4.22 -4.95 -5.01
C GLY A 52 5.14 -5.46 -6.12
N ASN A 53 4.83 -5.16 -7.38
CA ASN A 53 5.65 -5.55 -8.52
C ASN A 53 6.96 -4.76 -8.63
N HIS A 54 6.98 -3.50 -8.21
CA HIS A 54 8.11 -2.57 -8.45
C HIS A 54 8.77 -2.04 -7.18
N SER A 55 8.25 -2.41 -6.01
CA SER A 55 8.73 -1.93 -4.71
C SER A 55 8.59 -3.01 -3.63
N VAL A 56 8.93 -2.67 -2.40
CA VAL A 56 8.87 -3.57 -1.25
C VAL A 56 7.54 -3.35 -0.53
N LEU A 57 6.53 -4.19 -0.78
CA LEU A 57 5.18 -3.99 -0.24
C LEU A 57 5.16 -3.85 1.31
N GLY A 58 6.03 -4.57 2.01
CA GLY A 58 6.12 -4.53 3.48
C GLY A 58 6.46 -3.16 4.07
N ILE A 59 7.02 -2.23 3.29
CA ILE A 59 7.34 -0.85 3.73
C ILE A 59 6.32 0.18 3.21
N PHE A 60 5.23 -0.25 2.60
CA PHE A 60 4.19 0.65 2.12
C PHE A 60 3.53 1.38 3.30
N VAL A 61 3.46 2.72 3.20
CA VAL A 61 2.95 3.59 4.27
C VAL A 61 1.46 3.36 4.57
N GLY A 62 0.68 2.86 3.61
CA GLY A 62 -0.70 2.48 3.82
C GLY A 62 -1.72 3.56 3.50
N MET A 63 -2.88 3.48 4.16
CA MET A 63 -4.12 4.15 3.75
C MET A 63 -4.35 5.51 4.40
N VAL A 64 -5.01 6.40 3.66
CA VAL A 64 -5.58 7.66 4.15
C VAL A 64 -6.99 7.82 3.59
N THR A 65 -7.93 8.38 4.37
CA THR A 65 -9.32 8.53 3.90
C THR A 65 -9.52 9.62 2.86
N ASP A 66 -8.65 10.63 2.86
CA ASP A 66 -8.77 11.87 2.07
C ASP A 66 -10.20 12.45 2.08
N SER A 67 -10.82 12.43 3.27
CA SER A 67 -12.23 12.73 3.44
C SER A 67 -12.47 13.87 4.41
N ARG A 68 -13.54 14.61 4.14
CA ARG A 68 -14.13 15.61 5.06
C ARG A 68 -15.21 15.02 5.98
N SER A 69 -15.47 13.71 5.92
CA SER A 69 -16.51 13.04 6.70
C SER A 69 -15.91 12.28 7.88
N PHE A 70 -16.46 12.48 9.08
CA PHE A 70 -16.15 11.67 10.26
C PHE A 70 -16.53 10.19 10.07
N ALA A 71 -17.49 9.89 9.19
CA ALA A 71 -17.90 8.52 8.89
C ALA A 71 -17.00 7.84 7.83
N SER A 72 -15.83 8.39 7.53
CA SER A 72 -14.94 7.87 6.48
C SER A 72 -13.98 6.78 6.94
N TYR A 73 -13.78 6.60 8.25
CA TYR A 73 -12.85 5.60 8.79
C TYR A 73 -13.12 4.14 8.37
N PRO A 74 -14.35 3.71 8.03
CA PRO A 74 -14.57 2.41 7.38
C PRO A 74 -13.78 2.21 6.07
N ARG A 75 -13.30 3.26 5.41
CA ARG A 75 -12.36 3.14 4.27
C ARG A 75 -11.06 2.44 4.67
N HIS A 76 -10.58 2.63 5.90
CA HIS A 76 -9.44 1.87 6.41
C HIS A 76 -9.77 0.38 6.56
N ASP A 77 -10.93 0.03 7.12
CA ASP A 77 -11.35 -1.38 7.22
C ASP A 77 -11.48 -2.01 5.83
N TYR A 78 -12.08 -1.27 4.89
CA TYR A 78 -12.19 -1.68 3.50
C TYR A 78 -10.82 -1.96 2.86
N PHE A 79 -9.88 -1.03 2.96
CA PHE A 79 -8.51 -1.19 2.47
C PHE A 79 -7.80 -2.39 3.13
N ARG A 80 -7.91 -2.55 4.46
CA ARG A 80 -7.29 -3.65 5.21
C ARG A 80 -7.77 -5.01 4.70
N ARG A 81 -9.07 -5.15 4.43
CA ARG A 81 -9.64 -6.37 3.84
C ARG A 81 -9.05 -6.67 2.46
N LEU A 82 -8.78 -5.65 1.65
CA LEU A 82 -8.18 -5.82 0.33
C LEU A 82 -6.71 -6.24 0.40
N VAL A 83 -5.93 -5.65 1.32
CA VAL A 83 -4.55 -6.08 1.59
C VAL A 83 -4.51 -7.53 2.06
N CYS A 84 -5.30 -7.89 3.08
CA CYS A 84 -5.35 -9.27 3.58
C CYS A 84 -5.85 -10.25 2.52
N ARG A 85 -6.82 -9.84 1.68
CA ARG A 85 -7.25 -10.63 0.53
C ARG A 85 -6.09 -10.89 -0.43
N GLN A 86 -5.35 -9.86 -0.84
CA GLN A 86 -4.28 -10.02 -1.82
C GLN A 86 -3.15 -10.91 -1.29
N LEU A 87 -2.74 -10.70 -0.03
CA LEU A 87 -1.75 -11.55 0.64
C LEU A 87 -2.24 -13.00 0.75
N GLY A 88 -3.50 -13.19 1.14
CA GLY A 88 -4.12 -14.52 1.24
C GLY A 88 -4.22 -15.23 -0.11
N GLU A 89 -4.51 -14.50 -1.20
CA GLU A 89 -4.50 -15.03 -2.57
C GLU A 89 -3.09 -15.52 -2.95
N TRP A 90 -2.03 -14.74 -2.68
CA TRP A 90 -0.65 -15.15 -2.93
C TRP A 90 -0.19 -16.34 -2.10
N VAL A 91 -0.62 -16.44 -0.85
CA VAL A 91 -0.32 -17.61 0.00
C VAL A 91 -1.02 -18.84 -0.54
N ALA A 92 -2.31 -18.74 -0.85
CA ALA A 92 -3.11 -19.86 -1.35
C ALA A 92 -2.63 -20.37 -2.73
N SER A 93 -2.08 -19.50 -3.57
CA SER A 93 -1.49 -19.87 -4.87
C SER A 93 -0.04 -20.37 -4.78
N GLY A 94 0.59 -20.29 -3.61
CA GLY A 94 2.00 -20.66 -3.41
C GLY A 94 2.99 -19.60 -3.92
N GLU A 95 2.53 -18.38 -4.19
CA GLU A 95 3.36 -17.24 -4.60
C GLU A 95 4.05 -16.56 -3.40
N TYR A 96 3.51 -16.71 -2.19
CA TYR A 96 4.13 -16.25 -0.95
C TYR A 96 4.07 -17.34 0.14
N PRO A 97 5.10 -17.48 1.02
CA PRO A 97 5.09 -18.49 2.07
C PRO A 97 3.93 -18.30 3.06
N GLU A 98 3.36 -19.42 3.55
CA GLU A 98 2.43 -19.42 4.67
C GLU A 98 3.17 -19.22 6.01
N ASP A 99 3.80 -18.05 6.17
CA ASP A 99 4.48 -17.61 7.39
C ASP A 99 3.66 -16.51 8.06
N TYR A 100 2.88 -16.90 9.07
CA TYR A 100 1.99 -15.97 9.78
C TYR A 100 2.74 -14.87 10.55
N GLU A 101 3.99 -15.07 10.95
CA GLU A 101 4.77 -14.03 11.63
C GLU A 101 5.23 -12.96 10.64
N ALA A 102 5.73 -13.39 9.47
CA ALA A 102 6.08 -12.49 8.37
C ALA A 102 4.85 -11.72 7.85
N LEU A 103 3.73 -12.44 7.62
CA LEU A 103 2.47 -11.85 7.18
C LEU A 103 1.91 -10.86 8.20
N ALA A 104 1.92 -11.20 9.49
CA ALA A 104 1.47 -10.30 10.54
C ALA A 104 2.32 -9.03 10.61
N THR A 105 3.63 -9.14 10.40
CA THR A 105 4.55 -7.99 10.32
C THR A 105 4.21 -7.08 9.15
N ILE A 106 3.98 -7.64 7.96
CA ILE A 106 3.57 -6.86 6.76
C ILE A 106 2.23 -6.16 7.01
N VAL A 107 1.23 -6.88 7.53
CA VAL A 107 -0.11 -6.34 7.78
C VAL A 107 -0.06 -5.24 8.83
N ARG A 108 0.61 -5.44 9.97
CA ARG A 108 0.76 -4.39 11.00
C ARG A 108 1.52 -3.17 10.48
N GLY A 109 2.58 -3.41 9.70
CA GLY A 109 3.34 -2.40 8.95
C GLY A 109 2.41 -1.50 8.14
N ILE A 110 1.73 -2.07 7.16
CA ILE A 110 0.83 -1.34 6.24
C ILE A 110 -0.34 -0.69 6.98
N CYS A 111 -0.87 -1.33 8.03
CA CYS A 111 -2.05 -0.84 8.73
C CYS A 111 -1.78 0.34 9.66
N TYR A 112 -0.54 0.52 10.13
CA TYR A 112 -0.21 1.54 11.11
C TYR A 112 1.29 1.82 11.25
N GLU A 113 2.12 0.80 11.48
CA GLU A 113 3.50 0.99 11.97
C GLU A 113 4.39 1.72 10.94
N ASN A 114 4.20 1.45 9.65
CA ASN A 114 4.95 2.13 8.59
C ASN A 114 4.64 3.63 8.55
N ALA A 115 3.36 4.01 8.63
CA ALA A 115 2.96 5.41 8.69
C ALA A 115 3.52 6.10 9.94
N LYS A 116 3.39 5.46 11.10
CA LYS A 116 3.94 5.97 12.36
C LYS A 116 5.43 6.28 12.22
N ASN A 117 6.21 5.33 11.71
CA ASN A 117 7.65 5.47 11.54
C ASN A 117 8.01 6.51 10.47
N TYR A 118 7.31 6.51 9.32
CA TYR A 118 7.56 7.43 8.21
C TYR A 118 7.32 8.89 8.61
N PHE A 119 6.27 9.15 9.38
CA PHE A 119 5.91 10.49 9.84
C PHE A 119 6.49 10.87 11.21
N LYS A 120 7.23 9.96 11.86
CA LYS A 120 7.80 10.14 13.21
C LYS A 120 6.75 10.53 14.25
N LEU A 121 5.63 9.79 14.25
CA LEU A 121 4.51 9.93 15.19
C LEU A 121 4.68 9.10 16.46
#